data_AF-A0A336NGU0-F1
#
_entry.id   AF-A0A336NGU0-F1
#
_cell.length_a   1.000
_cell.length_b   1.000
_cell.length_c   1.000
_cell.angle_alpha   90.00
_cell.angle_beta   90.00
_cell.angle_gamma   90.00
#
_symmetry.space_group_name_H-M   'P 1'
#
loop_
_entity.id
_entity.type
_entity.pdbx_description
1 polymer ?
#
loop_
_entity_poly.entity_id
_entity_poly.type
_entity_poly.pdbx_seq_one_letter_code
_entity_poly.pdbx_strand_id
1 'polypeptide(L)'
;MCNIKHIIIQPAKDEEFCFFTIGYEGRSLENYLSCLIENNINTLCDVRKNPISRKHGFSKRQLEQAVSNIDIEYMHMPELGIASEKRRNLKTQKDYDRLFKNYRNTTLKNNSCAINKLYQIFLNKKRVCNHLF
;
A
#
# COMPACT_ATOMS: atom_id res chain seq x y z
N MET A 1 -7.27 22.33 40.88
CA MET A 1 -7.47 20.88 40.84
C MET A 1 -8.50 20.58 39.76
N CYS A 2 -8.12 19.93 38.66
CA CYS A 2 -9.02 19.14 37.79
C CYS A 2 -8.15 18.45 36.72
N ASN A 3 -7.79 17.19 36.97
CA ASN A 3 -8.36 15.98 36.33
C ASN A 3 -7.65 15.60 35.03
N ILE A 4 -6.45 15.04 35.23
CA ILE A 4 -5.76 14.18 34.27
C ILE A 4 -6.67 12.98 34.07
N LYS A 5 -7.39 12.92 32.93
CA LYS A 5 -8.04 11.69 32.51
C LYS A 5 -6.95 10.67 32.26
N HIS A 6 -7.08 9.49 32.88
CA HIS A 6 -6.28 8.31 32.58
C HIS A 6 -6.23 8.12 31.06
N ILE A 7 -5.11 8.48 30.45
CA ILE A 7 -4.75 7.97 29.13
C ILE A 7 -4.34 6.54 29.42
N ILE A 8 -5.25 5.59 29.19
CA ILE A 8 -4.87 4.20 29.04
C ILE A 8 -4.04 4.16 27.76
N ILE A 9 -2.73 4.36 27.89
CA ILE A 9 -1.77 4.08 26.82
C ILE A 9 -1.84 2.55 26.67
N GLN A 10 -2.64 2.10 25.70
CA GLN A 10 -2.56 0.71 25.26
C GLN A 10 -1.09 0.47 24.86
N PRO A 11 -0.50 -0.70 25.19
CA PRO A 11 0.89 -0.98 24.81
C PRO A 11 1.03 -0.69 23.32
N ALA A 12 2.04 0.11 22.96
CA ALA A 12 2.13 0.71 21.64
C ALA A 12 2.06 -0.39 20.56
N LYS A 13 0.98 -0.39 19.77
CA LYS A 13 0.88 -1.16 18.50
C LYS A 13 2.08 -0.90 17.56
N ASP A 14 2.91 0.09 17.88
CA ASP A 14 3.95 0.67 17.05
C ASP A 14 5.30 -0.05 17.10
N GLU A 15 5.50 -1.02 18.00
CA GLU A 15 6.75 -1.79 18.03
C GLU A 15 6.72 -3.08 17.18
N GLU A 16 5.53 -3.58 16.84
CA GLU A 16 5.37 -4.80 16.07
C GLU A 16 5.57 -4.55 14.56
N PHE A 17 6.34 -5.44 13.94
CA PHE A 17 6.50 -5.48 12.49
C PHE A 17 5.22 -5.98 11.83
N CYS A 18 4.52 -5.11 11.10
CA CYS A 18 3.29 -5.44 10.42
C CYS A 18 3.33 -5.01 8.95
N PHE A 19 3.04 -5.97 8.06
CA PHE A 19 2.99 -5.74 6.63
C PHE A 19 1.56 -5.97 6.12
N PHE A 20 0.91 -4.91 5.64
CA PHE A 20 -0.47 -4.91 5.20
C PHE A 20 -0.58 -4.81 3.68
N THR A 21 -1.78 -5.10 3.17
CA THR A 21 -2.17 -4.75 1.80
C THR A 21 -3.52 -4.06 1.83
N ILE A 22 -3.75 -3.14 0.90
CA ILE A 22 -5.02 -2.43 0.78
C ILE A 22 -5.34 -2.16 -0.69
N GLY A 23 -6.56 -2.48 -1.10
CA GLY A 23 -7.14 -2.07 -2.39
C GLY A 23 -8.15 -0.94 -2.20
N TYR A 24 -8.41 -0.17 -3.25
CA TYR A 24 -9.32 0.99 -3.20
C TYR A 24 -10.65 0.78 -3.93
N GLU A 25 -10.86 -0.40 -4.52
CA GLU A 25 -12.13 -0.76 -5.16
C GLU A 25 -13.29 -0.64 -4.15
N GLY A 26 -14.40 -0.03 -4.57
CA GLY A 26 -15.58 0.17 -3.72
C GLY A 26 -15.47 1.16 -2.54
N ARG A 27 -14.29 1.69 -2.18
CA ARG A 27 -14.09 2.55 -0.98
C ARG A 27 -14.00 4.05 -1.27
N SER A 28 -14.59 4.93 -0.45
CA SER A 28 -14.28 6.37 -0.52
C SER A 28 -12.82 6.63 -0.12
N LEU A 29 -12.28 7.81 -0.47
CA LEU A 29 -10.95 8.22 0.02
C LEU A 29 -10.93 8.29 1.56
N GLU A 30 -11.99 8.83 2.17
CA GLU A 30 -12.12 8.94 3.63
C GLU A 30 -12.05 7.57 4.31
N ASN A 31 -12.89 6.61 3.90
CA ASN A 31 -12.87 5.25 4.48
C ASN A 31 -11.53 4.54 4.25
N TYR A 32 -10.85 4.85 3.15
CA TYR A 32 -9.52 4.33 2.87
C TYR A 32 -8.48 4.91 3.85
N LEU A 33 -8.49 6.23 4.08
CA LEU A 33 -7.59 6.88 5.04
C LEU A 33 -7.87 6.45 6.48
N SER A 34 -9.14 6.36 6.88
CA SER A 34 -9.53 5.85 8.21
C SER A 34 -8.98 4.45 8.46
N CYS A 35 -9.05 3.56 7.46
CA CYS A 35 -8.49 2.23 7.55
C CYS A 35 -6.96 2.24 7.78
N LEU A 36 -6.23 3.19 7.17
CA LEU A 36 -4.79 3.33 7.41
C LEU A 36 -4.48 3.82 8.83
N ILE A 37 -5.28 4.78 9.34
CA ILE A 37 -5.11 5.35 10.68
C ILE A 37 -5.44 4.30 11.76
N GLU A 38 -6.56 3.60 11.63
CA GLU A 38 -6.99 2.56 12.60
C GLU A 38 -5.98 1.41 12.73
N ASN A 39 -5.18 1.18 11.69
CA ASN A 39 -4.13 0.18 11.65
C ASN A 39 -2.74 0.74 11.98
N ASN A 40 -2.60 2.02 12.37
CA ASN A 40 -1.33 2.70 12.61
C ASN A 40 -0.33 2.44 11.46
N ILE A 41 -0.72 2.71 10.23
CA ILE A 41 0.21 2.60 9.10
C ILE A 41 1.16 3.80 9.10
N ASN A 42 2.47 3.57 9.07
CA ASN A 42 3.47 4.63 8.97
C ASN A 42 3.89 4.92 7.53
N THR A 43 3.82 3.93 6.65
CA THR A 43 4.24 4.06 5.25
C THR A 43 3.30 3.32 4.32
N LEU A 44 2.82 4.03 3.29
CA LEU A 44 2.05 3.48 2.18
C LEU A 44 2.96 3.29 0.95
N CYS A 45 3.20 2.05 0.56
CA CYS A 45 3.93 1.68 -0.64
C CYS A 45 2.96 1.47 -1.81
N ASP A 46 2.95 2.39 -2.78
CA ASP A 46 2.18 2.23 -4.01
C ASP A 46 2.98 1.42 -5.04
N VAL A 47 2.58 0.16 -5.24
CA VAL A 47 3.21 -0.73 -6.23
C VAL A 47 2.53 -0.70 -7.60
N ARG A 48 1.56 0.20 -7.84
CA ARG A 48 0.91 0.32 -9.15
C ARG A 48 1.92 0.77 -10.19
N LYS A 49 2.05 -0.03 -11.27
CA LYS A 49 2.94 0.30 -12.40
C LYS A 49 2.63 1.68 -12.98
N ASN A 50 1.33 1.93 -13.19
CA ASN A 50 0.79 3.22 -13.65
C ASN A 50 -0.23 3.70 -12.60
N PRO A 51 0.13 4.63 -11.70
CA PRO A 51 -0.73 5.08 -10.60
C PRO A 51 -1.76 6.14 -11.06
N ILE A 52 -2.50 5.80 -12.13
CA ILE A 52 -3.57 6.61 -12.70
C ILE A 52 -4.89 6.00 -12.25
N SER A 53 -5.78 6.82 -11.67
CA SER A 53 -7.12 6.39 -11.28
C SER A 53 -8.12 7.46 -11.67
N ARG A 54 -9.29 7.02 -12.17
CA ARG A 54 -10.46 7.89 -12.38
C ARG A 54 -11.24 8.13 -11.10
N LYS A 55 -10.96 7.36 -10.04
CA LYS A 55 -11.60 7.53 -8.75
C LYS A 55 -10.97 8.72 -8.03
N HIS A 56 -11.81 9.67 -7.63
CA HIS A 56 -11.38 10.88 -6.95
C HIS A 56 -10.49 10.55 -5.74
N GLY A 57 -9.32 11.18 -5.64
CA GLY A 57 -8.39 10.98 -4.53
C GLY A 57 -7.35 9.87 -4.72
N PHE A 58 -7.49 9.01 -5.73
CA PHE A 58 -6.61 7.85 -5.92
C PHE A 58 -5.61 7.99 -7.08
N SER A 59 -5.52 9.17 -7.70
CA SER A 59 -4.37 9.50 -8.55
C SER A 59 -3.11 9.62 -7.68
N LYS A 60 -1.92 9.30 -8.23
CA LYS A 60 -0.64 9.36 -7.47
C LYS A 60 -0.54 10.61 -6.59
N ARG A 61 -0.65 11.79 -7.21
CA ARG A 61 -0.44 13.07 -6.52
C ARG A 61 -1.48 13.32 -5.43
N GLN A 62 -2.75 13.02 -5.69
CA GLN A 62 -3.79 13.22 -4.69
C GLN A 62 -3.67 12.24 -3.53
N LEU A 63 -3.34 10.97 -3.82
CA LEU A 63 -3.17 9.95 -2.79
C LEU A 63 -1.94 10.29 -1.92
N GLU A 64 -0.81 10.61 -2.55
CA GLU A 64 0.42 11.06 -1.88
C GLU A 64 0.16 12.25 -0.95
N GLN A 65 -0.55 13.28 -1.43
CA GLN A 65 -0.94 14.42 -0.62
C GLN A 65 -1.88 14.02 0.53
N ALA A 66 -2.90 13.20 0.24
CA ALA A 66 -3.89 12.79 1.23
C ALA A 66 -3.29 12.00 2.39
N VAL A 67 -2.37 11.07 2.11
CA VAL A 67 -1.70 10.28 3.16
C VAL A 67 -0.63 11.10 3.89
N SER A 68 0.05 12.02 3.20
CA SER A 68 1.03 12.91 3.85
C SER A 68 0.38 13.86 4.85
N ASN A 69 -0.86 14.30 4.58
CA ASN A 69 -1.64 15.16 5.49
C ASN A 69 -2.04 14.47 6.81
N ILE A 70 -1.90 13.14 6.88
CA ILE A 70 -2.15 12.34 8.09
C ILE A 70 -0.87 11.63 8.57
N ASP A 71 0.29 12.20 8.25
CA ASP A 71 1.62 11.75 8.66
C ASP A 71 2.01 10.34 8.20
N ILE A 72 1.44 9.87 7.08
CA ILE A 72 1.81 8.61 6.44
C ILE A 72 2.73 8.90 5.25
N GLU A 73 3.92 8.30 5.28
CA GLU A 73 4.88 8.44 4.18
C GLU A 73 4.43 7.68 2.93
N TYR A 74 4.60 8.29 1.76
CA TYR A 74 4.21 7.69 0.48
C TYR A 74 5.45 7.25 -0.32
N MET A 75 5.48 5.98 -0.72
CA MET A 75 6.58 5.39 -1.49
C MET A 75 6.05 4.77 -2.77
N HIS A 76 6.40 5.32 -3.94
CA HIS A 76 6.03 4.72 -5.22
C HIS A 76 7.07 3.69 -5.66
N MET A 77 6.63 2.45 -5.94
CA MET A 77 7.46 1.30 -6.29
C MET A 77 6.93 0.59 -7.56
N PRO A 78 6.92 1.29 -8.71
CA PRO A 78 6.34 0.77 -9.96
C PRO A 78 7.06 -0.46 -10.51
N GLU A 79 8.29 -0.75 -10.08
CA GLU A 79 9.05 -1.94 -10.44
C GLU A 79 8.34 -3.23 -10.04
N LEU A 80 7.58 -3.19 -8.95
CA LEU A 80 6.83 -4.33 -8.44
C LEU A 80 5.42 -4.43 -9.03
N GLY A 81 5.01 -3.49 -9.88
CA GLY A 81 3.67 -3.46 -10.47
C GLY A 81 3.51 -4.33 -11.71
N ILE A 82 2.33 -4.92 -11.87
CA ILE A 82 1.91 -5.50 -13.16
C ILE A 82 1.50 -4.38 -14.10
N ALA A 83 2.15 -4.32 -15.26
CA ALA A 83 1.85 -3.33 -16.28
C ALA A 83 0.40 -3.45 -16.78
N SER A 84 -0.24 -2.30 -17.03
CA SER A 84 -1.68 -2.21 -17.22
C SER A 84 -2.15 -2.95 -18.48
N GLU A 85 -1.32 -2.97 -19.51
CA GLU A 85 -1.54 -3.70 -20.76
C GLU A 85 -1.65 -5.21 -20.56
N LYS A 86 -0.93 -5.79 -19.58
CA LYS A 86 -1.00 -7.21 -19.23
C LYS A 86 -2.25 -7.57 -18.42
N ARG A 87 -2.93 -6.56 -17.87
CA ARG A 87 -4.19 -6.72 -17.11
C ARG A 87 -5.43 -6.57 -17.99
N ARG A 88 -5.27 -6.25 -19.27
CA ARG A 88 -6.40 -6.16 -20.21
C ARG A 88 -6.92 -7.55 -20.56
N ASN A 89 -8.23 -7.66 -20.74
CA ASN A 89 -8.90 -8.87 -21.24
C ASN A 89 -8.77 -10.13 -20.36
N LEU A 90 -8.52 -9.99 -19.06
CA LEU A 90 -8.62 -11.11 -18.13
C LEU A 90 -10.10 -11.42 -17.91
N LYS A 91 -10.57 -12.58 -18.40
CA LYS A 91 -11.98 -12.96 -18.32
C LYS A 91 -12.21 -14.19 -17.45
N THR A 92 -11.21 -15.07 -17.38
CA THR A 92 -11.30 -16.35 -16.70
C THR A 92 -10.22 -16.48 -15.64
N GLN A 93 -10.45 -17.33 -14.63
CA GLN A 93 -9.44 -17.64 -13.61
C GLN A 93 -8.10 -18.07 -14.22
N LYS A 94 -8.14 -18.86 -15.30
CA LYS A 94 -6.93 -19.31 -16.02
C LYS A 94 -6.12 -18.15 -16.59
N ASP A 95 -6.75 -17.05 -17.01
CA ASP A 95 -6.04 -15.86 -17.48
C ASP A 95 -5.27 -15.21 -16.34
N TYR A 96 -5.88 -15.09 -15.16
CA TYR A 96 -5.24 -14.58 -13.95
C TYR A 96 -4.10 -15.50 -13.50
N ASP A 97 -4.30 -16.81 -13.49
CA ASP A 97 -3.26 -17.78 -13.09
C ASP A 97 -2.03 -17.67 -14.01
N ARG A 98 -2.26 -17.55 -15.32
CA ARG A 98 -1.18 -17.33 -16.30
C ARG A 98 -0.48 -15.99 -16.08
N LEU A 99 -1.23 -14.93 -15.82
CA LEU A 99 -0.67 -13.60 -15.53
C LEU A 99 0.20 -13.64 -14.27
N PHE A 100 -0.29 -14.21 -13.17
CA PHE A 100 0.44 -14.27 -11.91
C PHE A 100 1.65 -15.21 -11.98
N LYS A 101 1.55 -16.32 -12.73
CA LYS A 101 2.71 -17.18 -13.02
C LYS A 101 3.79 -16.41 -13.78
N ASN A 102 3.41 -15.66 -14.82
CA ASN A 102 4.35 -14.82 -15.57
C ASN A 102 4.97 -13.74 -14.68
N TYR A 103 4.16 -13.04 -13.89
CA TYR A 103 4.60 -11.99 -12.97
C TYR A 103 5.63 -12.51 -11.95
N ARG A 104 5.39 -13.68 -11.35
CA ARG A 104 6.33 -14.33 -10.43
C ARG A 104 7.66 -14.67 -11.10
N ASN A 105 7.61 -15.23 -12.32
CA ASN A 105 8.79 -15.69 -13.03
C ASN A 105 9.57 -14.58 -13.76
N THR A 106 8.98 -13.40 -13.91
CA THR A 106 9.59 -12.27 -14.63
C THR A 106 9.74 -11.06 -13.71
N THR A 107 8.67 -10.33 -13.42
CA THR A 107 8.72 -9.10 -12.63
C THR A 107 9.35 -9.31 -11.26
N LEU A 108 8.88 -10.27 -10.46
CA LEU A 108 9.47 -10.47 -9.13
C LEU A 108 10.92 -10.94 -9.21
N LYS A 109 11.21 -11.90 -10.08
CA LYS A 109 12.56 -12.45 -10.24
C LYS A 109 13.59 -11.42 -10.73
N ASN A 110 13.17 -10.50 -11.61
CA ASN A 110 14.07 -9.52 -12.22
C ASN A 110 14.22 -8.23 -11.39
N ASN A 111 13.42 -8.03 -10.34
CA ASN A 111 13.40 -6.80 -9.55
C ASN A 111 13.82 -7.02 -8.08
N SER A 112 14.81 -7.88 -7.84
CA SER A 112 15.34 -8.17 -6.50
C SER A 112 15.79 -6.91 -5.74
N CYS A 113 16.30 -5.89 -6.44
CA CYS A 113 16.66 -4.61 -5.83
C CYS A 113 15.43 -3.88 -5.26
N ALA A 114 14.32 -3.84 -6.00
CA ALA A 114 13.08 -3.23 -5.53
C ALA A 114 12.45 -4.02 -4.38
N ILE A 115 12.52 -5.36 -4.42
CA ILE A 115 12.07 -6.22 -3.31
C ILE A 115 12.91 -5.93 -2.06
N ASN A 116 14.24 -5.87 -2.19
CA ASN A 116 15.10 -5.53 -1.06
C ASN A 116 14.81 -4.13 -0.53
N LYS A 117 14.58 -3.14 -1.41
CA LYS A 117 14.18 -1.79 -1.00
C LYS A 117 12.88 -1.82 -0.17
N LEU A 118 11.86 -2.56 -0.61
CA LEU A 118 10.61 -2.71 0.15
C LEU A 118 10.86 -3.37 1.51
N TYR A 119 11.70 -4.39 1.54
CA TYR A 119 12.09 -5.06 2.77
C TYR A 119 12.83 -4.12 3.74
N GLN A 120 13.76 -3.29 3.24
CA GLN A 120 14.43 -2.28 4.06
C GLN A 120 13.47 -1.20 4.57
N ILE A 121 12.50 -0.77 3.76
CA ILE A 121 11.43 0.14 4.23
C ILE A 121 10.66 -0.51 5.37
N PHE A 122 10.27 -1.78 5.22
CA PHE A 122 9.59 -2.54 6.26
C PHE A 122 10.41 -2.64 7.55
N LEU A 123 11.70 -2.95 7.45
CA LEU A 123 12.60 -3.02 8.61
C LEU A 123 12.73 -1.66 9.34
N ASN A 124 12.77 -0.56 8.59
CA ASN A 124 12.96 0.78 9.15
C ASN A 124 11.66 1.40 9.69
N LYS A 125 10.52 1.11 9.06
CA LYS A 125 9.23 1.77 9.33
C LYS A 125 8.27 0.91 10.14
N LYS A 126 8.55 -0.38 10.27
CA LYS A 126 7.80 -1.42 11.01
C LYS A 126 6.38 -1.68 10.51
N ARG A 127 5.57 -0.65 10.28
CA ARG A 127 4.16 -0.74 9.86
C ARG A 127 3.98 -0.19 8.45
N VAL A 128 4.07 -1.09 7.47
CA VAL A 128 4.02 -0.76 6.05
C VAL A 128 2.76 -1.35 5.43
N CYS A 129 2.10 -0.59 4.57
CA CYS A 129 0.96 -1.06 3.80
C CYS A 129 1.25 -0.96 2.30
N ASN A 130 1.05 -2.05 1.56
CA ASN A 130 1.09 -2.04 0.10
C ASN A 130 -0.26 -1.62 -0.47
N HIS A 131 -0.28 -0.51 -1.19
CA HIS A 131 -1.42 -0.08 -2.00
C HIS A 131 -1.47 -0.87 -3.30
N LEU A 132 -2.56 -1.58 -3.49
CA LEU A 132 -2.83 -2.44 -4.65
C LEU A 132 -3.95 -1.84 -5.52
N PHE A 133 -4.03 -2.37 -6.75
CA PHE A 133 -5.05 -1.99 -7.71
C PHE A 133 -6.46 -2.40 -7.24
#